data_AF-A0A5J4PU99-F1
#
_entry.id   AF-A0A5J4PU99-F1
#
_cell.length_a   1.000
_cell.length_b   1.000
_cell.length_c   1.000
_cell.angle_alpha   90.00
_cell.angle_beta   90.00
_cell.angle_gamma   90.00
#
_symmetry.space_group_name_H-M   'P 1'
#
loop_
_entity.id
_entity.type
_entity.pdbx_description
1 polymer ?
#
loop_
_entity_poly.entity_id
_entity_poly.type
_entity_poly.pdbx_seq_one_letter_code
_entity_poly.pdbx_strand_id
1 'polypeptide(L)'
;MKDNNMKTGGQENKLTVLLSTMNKYMCFYSYYLWLLIDDCHFIIDDVKCVMTFSKHIGFESFVKKFMQQRIQSKIEGNSGGEQFSKITMNSSYGSDGMNQEHFSDIKLCDIHETFRNHLNGRFKSDRKLADNLYAVEFEQQKFNCKTCLQVAFAVLDCS
;
A
#
# COMPACT_ATOMS: atom_id res chain seq x y z
N MET A 1 -25.49 15.90 31.59
CA MET A 1 -24.88 16.00 30.25
C MET A 1 -25.97 16.42 29.28
N LYS A 2 -25.73 17.39 28.40
CA LYS A 2 -26.70 17.86 27.42
C LYS A 2 -26.86 16.80 26.32
N ASP A 3 -28.10 16.42 26.01
CA ASP A 3 -28.41 15.57 24.85
C ASP A 3 -28.11 16.34 23.57
N ASN A 4 -27.04 15.94 22.89
CA ASN A 4 -26.71 16.44 21.56
C ASN A 4 -27.46 15.55 20.56
N ASN A 5 -28.52 16.07 19.94
CA ASN A 5 -29.34 15.48 18.88
C ASN A 5 -28.55 15.11 17.60
N MET A 6 -27.46 14.35 17.73
CA MET A 6 -26.70 13.82 16.61
C MET A 6 -27.38 12.55 16.12
N LYS A 7 -27.84 12.55 14.87
CA LYS A 7 -28.31 11.34 14.19
C LYS A 7 -27.16 10.34 14.13
N THR A 8 -27.23 9.29 14.94
CA THR A 8 -26.41 8.10 14.75
C THR A 8 -26.77 7.50 13.40
N GLY A 9 -25.76 7.27 12.55
CA GLY A 9 -25.94 6.63 11.24
C GLY A 9 -26.71 5.32 11.40
N GLY A 10 -27.73 5.13 10.56
CA GLY A 10 -28.59 3.95 10.64
C GLY A 10 -27.78 2.65 10.54
N GLN A 11 -28.25 1.60 11.23
CA GLN A 11 -27.73 0.26 11.02
C GLN A 11 -28.01 -0.17 9.59
N GLU A 12 -26.97 -0.23 8.76
CA GLU A 12 -27.04 -0.90 7.45
C GLU A 12 -26.71 -2.39 7.64
N ASN A 13 -27.69 -3.25 7.40
CA ASN A 13 -27.46 -4.68 7.23
C ASN A 13 -26.96 -4.92 5.81
N LYS A 14 -25.64 -4.99 5.60
CA LYS A 14 -25.07 -5.45 4.33
C LYS A 14 -25.14 -6.98 4.30
N LEU A 15 -26.08 -7.51 3.52
CA LEU A 15 -26.22 -8.95 3.28
C LEU A 15 -24.97 -9.45 2.53
N THR A 16 -24.29 -10.46 3.06
CA THR A 16 -23.10 -11.14 2.50
C THR A 16 -23.39 -12.02 1.28
N VAL A 17 -24.44 -11.69 0.52
CA VAL A 17 -24.79 -12.38 -0.73
C VAL A 17 -24.87 -11.30 -1.80
N LEU A 18 -23.80 -11.20 -2.60
CA LEU A 18 -23.66 -10.26 -3.71
C LEU A 18 -24.68 -10.58 -4.81
N LEU A 19 -25.93 -10.15 -4.64
CA LEU A 19 -26.97 -10.28 -5.67
C LEU A 19 -26.72 -9.32 -6.84
N SER A 20 -26.14 -8.16 -6.57
CA SER A 20 -25.83 -7.14 -7.59
C SER A 20 -24.87 -6.10 -7.01
N THR A 21 -23.94 -5.61 -7.83
CA THR A 21 -23.09 -4.46 -7.47
C THR A 21 -23.77 -3.11 -7.69
N MET A 22 -25.04 -3.09 -8.09
CA MET A 22 -25.82 -1.88 -8.38
C MET A 22 -25.10 -0.92 -9.34
N ASN A 23 -24.56 -1.45 -10.45
CA ASN A 23 -23.79 -0.71 -11.45
C ASN A 23 -22.53 0.00 -10.88
N LYS A 24 -21.96 -0.51 -9.78
CA LYS A 24 -20.69 -0.02 -9.23
C LYS A 24 -19.60 -1.06 -9.42
N TYR A 25 -18.39 -0.61 -9.72
CA TYR A 25 -17.23 -1.49 -9.70
C TYR A 25 -16.89 -1.90 -8.27
N MET A 26 -16.50 -3.16 -8.09
CA MET A 26 -16.03 -3.70 -6.83
C MET A 26 -14.70 -4.43 -7.03
N CYS A 27 -13.81 -4.32 -6.05
CA CYS A 27 -12.53 -5.02 -6.08
C CYS A 27 -12.68 -6.42 -5.46
N PHE A 28 -12.05 -7.41 -6.09
CA PHE A 28 -12.00 -8.79 -5.61
C PHE A 28 -10.56 -9.29 -5.55
N TYR A 29 -10.26 -10.13 -4.56
CA TYR A 29 -9.06 -10.96 -4.58
C TYR A 29 -9.29 -12.19 -5.48
N SER A 30 -8.24 -12.72 -6.09
CA SER A 30 -8.33 -13.81 -7.07
C SER A 30 -9.10 -15.04 -6.56
N TYR A 31 -8.81 -15.49 -5.33
CA TYR A 31 -9.50 -16.63 -4.73
C TYR A 31 -10.99 -16.38 -4.44
N TYR A 32 -11.33 -15.15 -4.03
CA TYR A 32 -12.71 -14.81 -3.74
C TYR A 32 -13.52 -14.66 -5.03
N LEU A 33 -12.92 -14.08 -6.08
CA LEU A 33 -13.54 -14.01 -7.40
C LEU A 33 -13.78 -15.41 -7.99
N TRP A 34 -12.81 -16.31 -7.84
CA TRP A 34 -12.94 -17.70 -8.28
C TRP A 34 -14.13 -18.42 -7.62
N LEU A 35 -14.26 -18.32 -6.30
CA LEU A 35 -15.42 -18.85 -5.56
C LEU A 35 -16.75 -18.29 -6.10
N LEU A 36 -16.80 -16.99 -6.37
CA LEU A 36 -18.01 -16.34 -6.86
C LEU A 36 -18.40 -16.84 -8.26
N ILE A 37 -17.45 -17.00 -9.17
CA ILE A 37 -17.71 -17.50 -10.52
C ILE A 37 -18.19 -18.96 -10.48
N ASP A 38 -17.45 -19.80 -9.76
CA ASP A 38 -17.63 -21.25 -9.85
C ASP A 38 -18.82 -21.74 -9.00
N ASP A 39 -18.93 -21.29 -7.75
CA ASP A 39 -19.95 -21.78 -6.81
C ASP A 39 -21.20 -20.89 -6.76
N CYS A 40 -21.05 -19.59 -7.06
CA CYS A 40 -22.17 -18.63 -7.01
C CYS A 40 -22.69 -18.22 -8.40
N HIS A 41 -22.12 -18.76 -9.47
CA HIS A 41 -22.44 -18.41 -10.86
C HIS A 41 -22.41 -16.90 -11.12
N PHE A 42 -21.47 -16.19 -10.49
CA PHE A 42 -21.33 -14.75 -10.58
C PHE A 42 -20.94 -14.35 -12.01
N ILE A 43 -21.73 -13.48 -12.63
CA ILE A 43 -21.50 -12.98 -13.99
C ILE A 43 -20.69 -11.70 -13.93
N ILE A 44 -19.61 -11.63 -14.70
CA ILE A 44 -18.78 -10.44 -14.85
C ILE A 44 -19.25 -9.66 -16.07
N ASP A 45 -19.91 -8.53 -15.84
CA ASP A 45 -20.39 -7.65 -16.92
C ASP A 45 -19.27 -6.79 -17.52
N ASP A 46 -18.36 -6.27 -16.69
CA ASP A 46 -17.25 -5.41 -17.12
C ASP A 46 -16.05 -5.44 -16.14
N VAL A 47 -14.84 -5.26 -16.67
CA VAL A 47 -13.57 -5.28 -15.91
C VAL A 47 -12.83 -3.96 -16.09
N LYS A 48 -12.79 -3.15 -15.02
CA LYS A 48 -12.11 -1.85 -15.05
C LYS A 48 -10.57 -1.94 -15.02
N CYS A 49 -10.02 -2.85 -14.23
CA CYS A 49 -8.58 -2.97 -14.01
C CYS A 49 -8.24 -4.35 -13.40
N VAL A 50 -7.08 -4.91 -13.76
CA VAL A 50 -6.52 -6.12 -13.16
C VAL A 50 -5.19 -5.75 -12.51
N MET A 51 -5.05 -6.02 -11.21
CA MET A 51 -3.79 -5.84 -10.49
C MET A 51 -3.12 -7.19 -10.27
N THR A 52 -1.94 -7.37 -10.85
CA THR A 52 -1.10 -8.55 -10.63
C THR A 52 0.00 -8.24 -9.64
N PHE A 53 0.20 -9.12 -8.65
CA PHE A 53 1.30 -8.99 -7.69
C PHE A 53 2.32 -10.10 -7.94
N SER A 54 3.57 -9.73 -8.16
CA SER A 54 4.68 -10.67 -8.11
C SER A 54 5.02 -10.97 -6.65
N LYS A 55 4.86 -12.23 -6.23
CA LYS A 55 5.22 -12.65 -4.88
C LYS A 55 6.73 -12.57 -4.70
N HIS A 56 7.21 -11.58 -3.95
CA HIS A 56 8.60 -11.58 -3.48
C HIS A 56 8.72 -12.50 -2.26
N ILE A 57 9.48 -13.60 -2.38
CA ILE A 57 9.64 -14.61 -1.32
C ILE A 57 10.74 -14.26 -0.31
N GLY A 58 11.44 -13.13 -0.46
CA GLY A 58 12.56 -12.76 0.41
C GLY A 58 12.21 -12.66 1.89
N PHE A 59 10.94 -12.38 2.22
CA PHE A 59 10.45 -12.28 3.60
C PHE A 59 9.82 -13.59 4.13
N GLU A 60 9.71 -14.63 3.29
CA GLU A 60 9.00 -15.86 3.60
C GLU A 60 9.62 -16.63 4.78
N SER A 61 10.95 -16.72 4.80
CA SER A 61 11.70 -17.42 5.87
C SER A 61 11.49 -16.76 7.23
N PHE A 62 11.47 -15.42 7.27
CA PHE A 62 11.20 -14.64 8.47
C PHE A 62 9.78 -14.92 8.99
N VAL A 63 8.77 -14.81 8.13
CA VAL A 63 7.36 -15.02 8.53
C VAL A 63 7.16 -16.44 9.06
N LYS A 64 7.66 -17.45 8.33
CA LYS A 64 7.54 -18.86 8.76
C LYS A 64 8.16 -19.09 10.14
N LYS A 65 9.37 -18.56 10.37
CA LYS A 65 10.08 -18.70 11.65
C LYS A 65 9.31 -18.12 12.81
N PHE A 66 8.90 -16.85 12.72
CA PHE A 66 8.23 -16.17 13.84
C PHE A 66 6.79 -16.65 14.05
N MET A 67 6.10 -17.09 13.00
CA MET A 67 4.80 -17.75 13.14
C MET A 67 4.90 -19.10 13.86
N GLN A 68 5.88 -19.92 13.50
CA GLN A 68 6.13 -21.19 14.19
C GLN A 68 6.50 -20.97 15.66
N GLN A 69 7.40 -20.03 15.95
CA GLN A 69 7.76 -19.67 17.33
C GLN A 69 6.55 -19.20 18.14
N ARG A 70 5.65 -18.42 17.52
CA ARG A 70 4.42 -17.97 18.18
C ARG A 70 3.47 -19.13 18.49
N ILE A 71 3.28 -20.06 17.55
CA ILE A 71 2.45 -21.26 17.74
C ILE A 71 3.03 -22.11 18.86
N GLN A 72 4.34 -22.35 18.85
CA GLN A 72 5.02 -23.12 19.88
C GLN A 72 4.88 -22.48 21.26
N SER A 73 5.05 -21.15 21.35
CA SER A 73 4.89 -20.41 22.60
C SER A 73 3.46 -20.51 23.16
N LYS A 74 2.44 -20.56 22.29
CA LYS A 74 1.05 -20.80 22.73
C LYS A 74 0.85 -22.20 23.28
N ILE A 75 1.42 -23.21 22.63
CA ILE A 75 1.33 -24.61 23.08
C ILE A 75 2.01 -24.77 24.45
N GLU A 76 3.15 -24.11 24.64
CA GLU A 76 3.94 -24.13 25.89
C GLU A 76 3.38 -23.21 26.99
N GLY A 77 2.35 -22.41 26.72
CA GLY A 77 1.81 -21.43 27.68
C GLY A 77 2.75 -20.25 27.95
N ASN A 78 3.76 -20.01 27.09
CA ASN A 78 4.71 -18.92 27.21
C ASN A 78 4.14 -17.62 26.60
N SER A 79 3.45 -16.84 27.43
CA SER A 79 2.86 -15.55 27.02
C SER A 79 3.90 -14.54 26.53
N GLY A 80 5.10 -14.54 27.12
CA GLY A 80 6.21 -13.67 26.70
C GLY A 80 6.73 -14.01 25.31
N GLY A 81 6.91 -15.30 25.02
CA GLY A 81 7.30 -15.79 23.70
C GLY A 81 6.25 -15.48 22.62
N GLU A 82 4.97 -15.65 22.94
CA GLU A 82 3.89 -15.27 22.02
C GLU A 82 3.93 -13.78 21.70
N GLN A 83 4.02 -12.94 22.73
CA GLN A 83 4.00 -11.49 22.57
C GLN A 83 5.26 -10.99 21.85
N PHE A 84 6.42 -11.57 22.13
CA PHE A 84 7.66 -11.28 21.42
C PHE A 84 7.51 -11.55 19.92
N SER A 85 7.12 -12.77 19.52
CA SER A 85 6.95 -13.11 18.11
C SER A 85 5.92 -12.22 17.42
N LYS A 86 4.81 -11.87 18.10
CA LYS A 86 3.80 -10.94 17.58
C LYS A 86 4.37 -9.54 17.35
N ILE A 87 5.08 -8.98 18.33
CA ILE A 87 5.67 -7.63 18.22
C ILE A 87 6.73 -7.63 17.12
N THR A 88 7.63 -8.62 17.09
CA THR A 88 8.68 -8.71 16.07
C THR A 88 8.10 -8.74 14.65
N MET A 89 7.03 -9.52 14.41
CA MET A 89 6.34 -9.50 13.12
C MET A 89 5.70 -8.15 12.80
N ASN A 90 4.91 -7.61 13.73
CA ASN A 90 4.23 -6.32 13.52
C ASN A 90 5.19 -5.16 13.30
N SER A 91 6.27 -5.09 14.08
CA SER A 91 7.32 -4.10 13.94
C SER A 91 8.03 -4.23 12.61
N SER A 92 8.30 -5.44 12.11
CA SER A 92 8.92 -5.59 10.80
C SER A 92 8.02 -5.12 9.66
N TYR A 93 6.71 -5.37 9.73
CA TYR A 93 5.76 -4.84 8.74
C TYR A 93 5.63 -3.31 8.85
N GLY A 94 5.66 -2.79 10.08
CA GLY A 94 5.69 -1.34 10.32
C GLY A 94 6.94 -0.69 9.74
N SER A 95 8.11 -1.28 9.94
CA SER A 95 9.37 -0.80 9.37
C SER A 95 9.41 -0.91 7.85
N ASP A 96 8.84 -1.96 7.26
CA ASP A 96 8.72 -2.11 5.80
C ASP A 96 7.76 -1.06 5.19
N GLY A 97 6.61 -0.83 5.82
CA GLY A 97 5.69 0.25 5.43
C GLY A 97 6.24 1.66 5.68
N MET A 98 7.17 1.81 6.62
CA MET A 98 7.94 3.03 6.86
C MET A 98 9.24 3.09 6.07
N ASN A 99 9.57 2.04 5.29
CA ASN A 99 10.76 2.02 4.47
C ASN A 99 10.54 2.98 3.30
N GLN A 100 10.90 4.25 3.54
CA GLN A 100 11.05 5.25 2.50
C GLN A 100 12.36 5.05 1.76
N GLU A 101 12.78 3.82 1.48
CA GLU A 101 13.88 3.56 0.54
C GLU A 101 13.42 4.01 -0.86
N HIS A 102 13.51 5.32 -1.03
CA HIS A 102 14.14 6.01 -2.12
C HIS A 102 13.67 5.56 -3.49
N PHE A 103 12.41 5.87 -3.82
CA PHE A 103 12.15 6.32 -5.18
C PHE A 103 12.99 7.57 -5.41
N SER A 104 14.19 7.38 -5.95
CA SER A 104 14.94 8.47 -6.54
C SER A 104 14.06 9.00 -7.67
N ASP A 105 13.65 10.26 -7.57
CA ASP A 105 12.86 10.91 -8.60
C ASP A 105 13.82 11.15 -9.78
N ILE A 106 13.93 10.13 -10.64
CA ILE A 106 14.84 10.10 -11.77
C ILE A 106 14.01 10.20 -13.04
N LYS A 107 14.26 11.25 -13.81
CA LYS A 107 13.65 11.46 -15.11
C LYS A 107 14.67 11.22 -16.21
N LEU A 108 14.30 10.40 -17.19
CA LEU A 108 15.07 10.24 -18.42
C LEU A 108 14.77 11.43 -19.34
N CYS A 109 15.81 12.18 -19.67
CA CYS A 109 15.73 13.43 -20.40
C CYS A 109 16.69 13.43 -21.58
N ASP A 110 16.32 14.14 -22.64
CA ASP A 110 17.27 14.50 -23.70
C ASP A 110 18.21 15.63 -23.23
N ILE A 111 19.16 16.04 -24.07
CA ILE A 111 20.15 17.07 -23.68
C ILE A 111 19.50 18.44 -23.41
N HIS A 112 18.43 18.79 -24.12
CA HIS A 112 17.75 20.08 -23.97
C HIS A 112 16.90 20.09 -22.70
N GLU A 113 16.23 18.99 -22.41
CA GLU A 113 15.42 18.81 -21.22
C GLU A 113 16.29 18.71 -19.96
N THR A 114 17.44 18.03 -20.04
CA THR A 114 18.44 18.00 -18.96
C THR A 114 18.91 19.41 -18.61
N PHE A 115 19.25 20.23 -19.60
CA PHE A 115 19.67 21.62 -19.38
C PHE A 115 18.58 22.46 -18.72
N ARG A 116 17.31 22.28 -19.11
CA ARG A 116 16.18 22.93 -18.44
C ARG A 116 16.02 22.47 -17.00
N ASN A 117 16.21 21.18 -16.74
CA ASN A 117 16.11 20.61 -15.41
C ASN A 117 17.25 21.03 -14.48
N HIS A 118 18.43 21.41 -14.99
CA HIS A 118 19.49 22.04 -14.18
C HIS A 118 19.04 23.33 -13.50
N LEU A 119 18.07 24.04 -14.08
CA LEU A 119 17.49 25.26 -13.51
C LEU A 119 16.35 24.96 -12.51
N ASN A 120 15.95 23.71 -12.36
CA ASN A 120 14.92 23.31 -11.41
C ASN A 120 15.46 23.39 -9.98
N GLY A 121 14.75 24.07 -9.08
CA GLY A 121 15.16 24.21 -7.67
C GLY A 121 15.22 22.89 -6.88
N ARG A 122 14.71 21.78 -7.46
CA ARG A 122 14.86 20.42 -6.92
C ARG A 122 15.97 19.63 -7.60
N PHE A 123 16.73 20.19 -8.54
CA PHE A 123 17.78 19.44 -9.22
C PHE A 123 18.84 18.96 -8.21
N LYS A 124 19.16 17.67 -8.27
CA LYS A 124 20.17 17.05 -7.41
C LYS A 124 21.41 16.66 -8.19
N SER A 125 21.25 15.87 -9.25
CA SER A 125 22.36 15.41 -10.08
C SER A 125 21.87 14.90 -11.44
N ASP A 126 22.77 14.75 -12.42
CA ASP A 126 22.47 14.02 -13.65
C ASP A 126 23.59 13.05 -14.03
N ARG A 127 23.24 12.05 -14.84
CA ARG A 127 24.15 11.04 -15.38
C ARG A 127 23.82 10.76 -16.84
N LYS A 128 24.78 10.96 -17.75
CA LYS A 128 24.66 10.53 -19.15
C LYS A 128 24.58 8.99 -19.22
N LEU A 129 23.54 8.47 -19.88
CA LEU A 129 23.37 7.04 -20.12
C LEU A 129 23.75 6.64 -21.56
N ALA A 130 23.41 7.50 -22.53
CA ALA A 130 23.74 7.33 -23.95
C ALA A 130 23.75 8.69 -24.66
N ASP A 131 23.98 8.71 -25.98
CA ASP A 131 23.87 9.94 -26.76
C ASP A 131 22.44 10.48 -26.73
N ASN A 132 22.31 11.75 -26.33
CA ASN A 132 21.03 12.43 -26.11
C ASN A 132 20.10 11.74 -25.08
N LEU A 133 20.65 11.01 -24.11
CA LEU A 133 19.89 10.38 -23.03
C LEU A 133 20.60 10.50 -21.69
N TYR A 134 19.94 11.15 -20.74
CA TYR A 134 20.45 11.45 -19.41
C TYR A 134 19.43 11.04 -18.37
N ALA A 135 19.90 10.51 -17.24
CA ALA A 135 19.11 10.33 -16.03
C ALA A 135 19.30 11.55 -15.14
N VAL A 136 18.26 12.34 -14.92
CA VAL A 136 18.27 13.52 -14.06
C VAL A 136 17.56 13.18 -12.75
N GLU A 137 18.28 13.31 -11.64
CA GLU A 137 17.78 13.05 -10.29
C GLU A 137 17.35 14.36 -9.61
N PHE A 138 16.21 14.31 -8.92
CA PHE A 138 15.69 15.42 -8.13
C PHE A 138 15.72 15.13 -6.62
N GLU A 139 15.92 16.19 -5.83
CA GLU A 139 15.74 16.16 -4.39
C GLU A 139 14.28 15.86 -4.04
N GLN A 140 14.10 14.94 -3.09
CA GLN A 140 12.80 14.61 -2.54
C GLN A 140 12.33 15.74 -1.64
N GLN A 141 11.14 16.28 -1.93
CA GLN A 141 10.52 17.25 -1.04
C GLN A 141 9.99 16.52 0.21
N LYS A 142 10.55 16.88 1.37
CA LYS A 142 10.04 16.42 2.66
C LYS A 142 9.03 17.44 3.18
N PHE A 143 7.76 17.07 3.20
CA PHE A 143 6.71 17.87 3.83
C PHE A 143 6.42 17.35 5.23
N ASN A 144 6.64 18.18 6.24
CA ASN A 144 6.27 17.86 7.61
C ASN A 144 4.79 18.15 7.84
N CYS A 145 3.98 17.10 7.92
CA CYS A 145 2.57 17.22 8.29
C CYS A 145 2.45 17.23 9.81
N LYS A 146 2.03 18.36 10.38
CA LYS A 146 1.86 18.54 11.84
C LYS A 146 0.42 18.38 12.31
N THR A 147 -0.53 18.26 11.39
CA THR A 147 -1.96 18.18 11.69
C THR A 147 -2.63 17.10 10.85
N CYS A 148 -3.71 16.51 11.38
CA CYS A 148 -4.46 15.47 10.68
C CYS A 148 -5.01 15.93 9.31
N LEU A 149 -5.29 17.24 9.15
CA LEU A 149 -5.75 17.82 7.89
C LEU A 149 -4.64 17.85 6.82
N GLN A 150 -3.41 18.18 7.22
CA GLN A 150 -2.24 18.16 6.32
C GLN A 150 -1.92 16.73 5.86
N VAL A 151 -2.08 15.75 6.75
CA VAL A 151 -1.93 14.33 6.40
C VAL A 151 -3.00 13.92 5.39
N ALA A 152 -4.28 14.25 5.63
CA ALA A 152 -5.36 13.92 4.71
C ALA A 152 -5.15 14.54 3.32
N PHE A 153 -4.73 15.80 3.27
CA PHE A 153 -4.44 16.50 2.01
C PHE A 153 -3.26 15.88 1.26
N ALA A 154 -2.13 15.64 1.92
CA ALA A 154 -0.95 15.05 1.30
C ALA A 154 -1.19 13.61 0.79
N VAL A 155 -2.06 12.84 1.45
CA VAL A 155 -2.40 11.47 1.05
C VAL A 155 -3.35 11.45 -0.15
N LEU A 156 -4.25 12.44 -0.26
CA LEU A 156 -5.27 12.48 -1.33
C LEU A 156 -4.78 13.14 -2.63
N ASP A 157 -3.80 14.04 -2.57
CA ASP A 157 -3.25 14.70 -3.76
C ASP A 157 -2.03 13.96 -4.36
N CYS A 158 -1.40 13.04 -3.61
CA CYS A 158 -0.25 12.24 -4.08
C CYS A 158 -0.61 10.83 -4.59
N SER A 159 -1.91 10.52 -4.72
CA SER A 159 -2.46 9.28 -5.30
C SER A 159 -2.96 9.51 -6.71
#